data_AF-A0A9E1JBQ2-F1
#
_entry.id   AF-A0A9E1JBQ2-F1
#
_cell.length_a   1.000
_cell.length_b   1.000
_cell.length_c   1.000
_cell.angle_alpha   90.00
_cell.angle_beta   90.00
_cell.angle_gamma   90.00
#
_symmetry.space_group_name_H-M   'P 1'
#
loop_
_entity.id
_entity.type
_entity.pdbx_description
1 polymer ?
#
loop_
_entity_poly.entity_id
_entity_poly.type
_entity_poly.pdbx_seq_one_letter_code
_entity_poly.pdbx_strand_id
1 'polypeptide(L)'
;ILGSVIWAFDFAMSGLFFPLVLGVWWKRANAQGAVAGMLLGLAAGTWYLIHVRTGGAGFWGITQLTFGIVGSLVSLVSMVVVSLLTKAPDAKTQAMVDEVRIPSGKTVLGKQH
;
A
#
# COMPACT_ATOMS: atom_id res chain seq x y z
N ILE A 1 17.48 5.35 18.08
CA ILE A 1 16.49 4.25 17.95
C ILE A 1 15.14 4.75 17.43
N LEU A 2 14.45 5.69 18.09
CA LEU A 2 13.10 6.12 17.67
C LEU A 2 13.03 6.67 16.23
N GLY A 3 13.98 7.50 15.83
CA GLY A 3 14.00 8.09 14.48
C GLY A 3 14.19 7.07 13.33
N SER A 4 15.00 6.04 13.54
CA SER A 4 15.24 4.98 12.55
C SER A 4 13.99 4.12 12.32
N VAL A 5 13.20 3.90 13.37
CA VAL A 5 11.93 3.17 13.29
C VAL A 5 10.90 3.99 12.51
N ILE A 6 10.76 5.29 12.84
CA ILE A 6 9.82 6.19 12.14
C ILE A 6 10.10 6.20 10.63
N TRP A 7 11.37 6.30 10.24
CA TRP A 7 11.79 6.27 8.84
C TRP A 7 11.40 4.97 8.12
N ALA A 8 11.64 3.82 8.76
CA ALA A 8 11.27 2.53 8.16
C ALA A 8 9.75 2.43 7.95
N PHE A 9 8.96 2.90 8.92
CA PHE A 9 7.50 2.93 8.81
C PHE A 9 7.02 3.92 7.75
N ASP A 10 7.64 5.09 7.58
CA ASP A 10 7.28 6.02 6.51
C ASP A 10 7.52 5.43 5.11
N PHE A 11 8.63 4.71 4.91
CA PHE A 11 8.88 4.00 3.66
C PHE A 11 7.86 2.87 3.43
N ALA A 12 7.56 2.08 4.45
CA ALA A 12 6.56 1.03 4.36
C ALA A 12 5.16 1.62 4.06
N MET A 13 4.80 2.73 4.70
CA MET A 13 3.53 3.41 4.49
C MET A 13 3.44 4.03 3.09
N SER A 14 4.55 4.57 2.58
CA SER A 14 4.60 5.18 1.25
C SER A 14 4.34 4.19 0.13
N GLY A 15 4.80 2.94 0.25
CA GLY A 15 4.75 1.97 -0.84
C GLY A 15 3.74 0.84 -0.66
N LEU A 16 3.61 0.29 0.55
CA LEU A 16 3.00 -1.02 0.75
C LEU A 16 1.60 -0.94 1.35
N PHE A 17 1.33 0.07 2.17
CA PHE A 17 0.11 0.11 2.98
C PHE A 17 -1.17 0.09 2.13
N PHE A 18 -1.34 1.07 1.22
CA PHE A 18 -2.55 1.16 0.40
C PHE A 18 -2.72 0.03 -0.61
N PRO A 19 -1.67 -0.43 -1.31
CA PRO A 19 -1.77 -1.60 -2.17
C PRO A 19 -2.23 -2.87 -1.42
N LEU A 20 -1.74 -3.09 -0.19
CA LEU A 20 -2.13 -4.25 0.63
C LEU A 20 -3.58 -4.14 1.14
N VAL A 21 -3.94 -2.99 1.70
CA VAL A 21 -5.31 -2.69 2.17
C VAL A 21 -6.32 -2.87 1.03
N LEU A 22 -6.05 -2.26 -0.12
CA LEU A 22 -6.94 -2.36 -1.28
C LEU A 22 -6.94 -3.76 -1.89
N GLY A 23 -5.84 -4.51 -1.82
CA GLY A 23 -5.79 -5.90 -2.30
C GLY A 23 -6.76 -6.84 -1.58
N VAL A 24 -7.04 -6.62 -0.30
CA VAL A 24 -7.95 -7.47 0.50
C VAL A 24 -9.42 -7.09 0.29
N TRP A 25 -9.72 -5.79 0.28
CA TRP A 25 -11.11 -5.32 0.32
C TRP A 25 -11.66 -4.87 -1.02
N TRP A 26 -10.81 -4.56 -2.01
CA TRP A 26 -11.26 -4.04 -3.31
C TRP A 26 -11.18 -5.11 -4.41
N LYS A 27 -12.34 -5.61 -4.84
CA LYS A 27 -12.43 -6.65 -5.89
C LYS A 27 -11.83 -6.25 -7.24
N ARG A 28 -11.62 -4.94 -7.47
CA ARG A 28 -11.03 -4.42 -8.72
C ARG A 28 -9.53 -4.15 -8.61
N ALA A 29 -8.91 -4.39 -7.44
CA ALA A 29 -7.47 -4.25 -7.26
C ALA A 29 -6.72 -5.24 -8.16
N ASN A 30 -5.81 -4.74 -9.00
CA ASN A 30 -5.01 -5.55 -9.90
C ASN A 30 -3.51 -5.40 -9.63
N ALA A 31 -2.73 -6.39 -10.11
CA ALA A 31 -1.28 -6.43 -9.88
C ALA A 31 -0.56 -5.21 -10.47
N GLN A 32 -1.02 -4.70 -11.62
CA GLN A 32 -0.42 -3.54 -12.28
C GLN A 32 -0.63 -2.26 -11.46
N GLY A 33 -1.81 -2.06 -10.90
CA GLY A 33 -2.12 -0.99 -9.97
C GLY A 33 -1.29 -1.10 -8.69
N ALA A 34 -1.16 -2.31 -8.14
CA ALA A 34 -0.37 -2.53 -6.93
C ALA A 34 1.11 -2.17 -7.15
N VAL A 35 1.70 -2.62 -8.26
CA VAL A 35 3.09 -2.29 -8.63
C VAL A 35 3.24 -0.78 -8.89
N ALA A 36 2.31 -0.15 -9.60
CA ALA A 36 2.35 1.29 -9.82
C ALA A 36 2.23 2.07 -8.51
N GLY A 37 1.34 1.64 -7.60
CA GLY A 37 1.17 2.19 -6.26
C GLY A 37 2.44 2.09 -5.41
N MET A 38 3.11 0.94 -5.44
CA MET A 38 4.37 0.72 -4.73
C MET A 38 5.48 1.61 -5.28
N LEU A 39 5.66 1.64 -6.60
CA LEU A 39 6.74 2.39 -7.25
C LEU A 39 6.54 3.91 -7.13
N LEU A 40 5.35 4.40 -7.47
CA LEU A 40 5.05 5.84 -7.43
C LEU A 40 4.96 6.36 -6.00
N GLY A 41 4.42 5.55 -5.08
CA GLY A 41 4.38 5.88 -3.66
C GLY A 41 5.76 6.00 -3.04
N LEU A 42 6.64 5.02 -3.29
CA LEU A 42 8.04 5.10 -2.84
C LEU A 42 8.80 6.24 -3.51
N ALA A 43 8.67 6.41 -4.83
CA ALA A 43 9.34 7.49 -5.56
C ALA A 43 8.93 8.88 -5.03
N ALA A 44 7.63 9.11 -4.82
CA ALA A 44 7.13 10.36 -4.27
C ALA A 44 7.57 10.58 -2.81
N GLY A 45 7.54 9.53 -1.98
CA GLY A 45 8.03 9.58 -0.60
C GLY A 45 9.51 9.93 -0.53
N THR A 46 10.36 9.25 -1.31
CA THR A 46 11.80 9.53 -1.40
C THR A 46 12.08 10.93 -1.96
N TRP A 47 11.36 11.35 -2.99
CA TRP A 47 11.50 12.69 -3.56
C TRP A 47 11.15 13.78 -2.54
N TYR A 48 10.05 13.62 -1.81
CA TYR A 48 9.64 14.57 -0.78
C TYR A 48 10.64 14.62 0.38
N LEU A 49 11.17 13.47 0.79
CA LEU A 49 12.21 13.39 1.80
C LEU A 49 13.47 14.17 1.39
N ILE A 50 13.94 13.99 0.15
CA ILE A 50 15.10 14.73 -0.38
C ILE A 50 14.79 16.23 -0.36
N HIS A 51 13.62 16.62 -0.85
CA HIS A 51 13.20 18.02 -0.94
C HIS A 51 13.22 18.73 0.43
N VAL A 52 12.59 18.14 1.44
CA VAL A 52 12.55 18.68 2.80
C VAL A 52 13.95 18.69 3.43
N ARG A 53 14.78 17.68 3.14
CA ARG A 53 16.15 17.60 3.67
C ARG A 53 17.09 18.64 3.04
N THR A 54 16.82 19.06 1.80
CA THR A 54 17.58 20.12 1.10
C THR A 54 17.12 21.55 1.45
N GLY A 55 16.23 21.72 2.43
CA GLY A 55 15.75 23.04 2.87
C GLY A 55 14.49 23.53 2.15
N GLY A 56 13.81 22.66 1.40
CA GLY A 56 12.46 22.94 0.90
C GLY A 56 11.48 23.12 2.06
N ALA A 57 10.61 24.13 1.97
CA ALA A 57 9.58 24.34 2.97
C ALA A 57 8.64 23.13 2.99
N GLY A 58 8.57 22.43 4.13
CA GLY A 58 7.65 21.31 4.31
C GLY A 58 6.23 21.73 3.99
N PHE A 59 5.62 21.13 2.98
CA PHE A 59 4.24 21.42 2.61
C PHE A 59 3.34 20.93 3.76
N TRP A 60 2.39 21.76 4.20
CA TRP A 60 1.43 21.43 5.27
C TRP A 60 2.05 21.10 6.65
N GLY A 61 3.28 21.56 6.93
CA GLY A 61 3.96 21.24 8.19
C GLY A 61 4.45 19.80 8.27
N ILE A 62 4.45 19.07 7.14
CA ILE A 62 4.99 17.72 7.04
C ILE A 62 6.51 17.82 7.09
N THR A 63 7.08 17.23 8.14
CA THR A 63 8.52 17.24 8.41
C THR A 63 9.19 16.04 7.73
N GLN A 64 10.52 15.97 7.82
CA GLN A 64 11.30 14.80 7.38
C GLN A 64 10.93 13.50 8.13
N LEU A 65 10.16 13.55 9.21
CA LEU A 65 9.73 12.40 10.01
C LEU A 65 8.31 11.93 9.66
N THR A 66 7.60 12.63 8.78
CA THR A 66 6.22 12.29 8.41
C THR A 66 6.01 12.30 6.90
N PHE A 67 7.09 12.21 6.14
CA PHE A 67 7.05 12.21 4.66
C PHE A 67 6.23 11.05 4.10
N GLY A 68 6.06 9.96 4.87
CA GLY A 68 5.30 8.80 4.47
C GLY A 68 3.85 9.10 4.11
N ILE A 69 3.27 10.18 4.65
CA ILE A 69 1.91 10.63 4.35
C ILE A 69 1.79 11.05 2.88
N VAL A 70 2.80 11.75 2.35
CA VAL A 70 2.81 12.19 0.95
C VAL A 70 2.95 10.99 0.02
N GLY A 71 3.89 10.09 0.33
CA GLY A 71 4.10 8.88 -0.45
C GLY A 71 2.86 7.98 -0.48
N SER A 72 2.19 7.83 0.67
CA SER A 72 1.02 6.97 0.79
C SER A 72 -0.19 7.54 0.05
N LEU A 73 -0.41 8.86 0.07
CA LEU A 73 -1.43 9.52 -0.75
C LEU A 73 -1.20 9.29 -2.25
N VAL A 74 0.06 9.44 -2.70
CA VAL A 74 0.41 9.17 -4.10
C VAL A 74 0.23 7.69 -4.44
N SER A 75 0.59 6.79 -3.54
CA SER A 75 0.38 5.34 -3.67
C SER A 75 -1.10 4.98 -3.80
N LEU A 76 -1.96 5.57 -2.98
CA LEU A 76 -3.41 5.38 -3.04
C LEU A 76 -3.97 5.84 -4.39
N VAL A 77 -3.64 7.07 -4.80
CA VAL A 77 -4.15 7.65 -6.05
C VAL A 77 -3.66 6.86 -7.25
N SER A 78 -2.37 6.53 -7.30
CA SER A 78 -1.82 5.74 -8.41
C SER A 78 -2.37 4.32 -8.45
N MET A 79 -2.51 3.65 -7.31
CA MET A 79 -3.17 2.35 -7.21
C MET A 79 -4.60 2.41 -7.77
N VAL A 80 -5.38 3.42 -7.35
CA VAL A 80 -6.77 3.58 -7.81
C VAL A 80 -6.83 3.87 -9.30
N VAL A 81 -6.11 4.88 -9.78
CA VAL A 81 -6.12 5.32 -11.18
C VAL A 81 -5.65 4.19 -12.10
N VAL A 82 -4.52 3.57 -11.79
CA VAL A 82 -3.99 2.50 -12.62
C VAL A 82 -4.90 1.28 -12.57
N SER A 83 -5.41 0.89 -11.39
CA SER A 83 -6.36 -0.23 -11.29
C SER A 83 -7.64 0.01 -12.09
N LEU A 84 -8.06 1.27 -12.24
CA LEU A 84 -9.25 1.61 -13.03
C LEU A 84 -8.99 1.58 -14.54
N LEU A 85 -7.78 1.95 -14.97
CA LEU A 85 -7.35 2.05 -16.36
C LEU A 85 -6.90 0.69 -16.95
N THR A 86 -6.40 -0.23 -16.12
CA THR A 86 -5.99 -1.56 -16.58
C THR A 86 -7.14 -2.57 -16.53
N LYS A 87 -6.93 -3.73 -17.19
CA LYS A 87 -7.94 -4.79 -17.28
C LYS A 87 -8.32 -5.26 -15.88
N ALA A 88 -9.61 -5.58 -15.74
CA ALA A 88 -10.13 -6.15 -14.50
C ALA A 88 -9.37 -7.45 -14.15
N PRO A 89 -9.16 -7.73 -12.84
CA PRO A 89 -8.49 -8.95 -12.40
C PRO A 89 -9.21 -10.20 -12.92
N ASP A 90 -8.45 -11.20 -13.36
CA ASP A 90 -8.98 -12.46 -13.86
C ASP A 90 -9.82 -13.19 -12.79
N ALA A 91 -10.81 -13.97 -13.23
CA ALA A 91 -11.74 -14.69 -12.35
C ALA A 91 -11.01 -15.62 -11.37
N LYS A 92 -9.86 -16.18 -11.79
CA LYS A 92 -9.00 -17.01 -10.92
C LYS A 92 -8.38 -16.21 -9.77
N THR A 93 -7.95 -14.98 -10.02
CA THR A 93 -7.41 -14.09 -8.97
C THR A 93 -8.50 -13.64 -8.01
N GLN A 94 -9.70 -13.37 -8.52
CA GLN A 94 -10.85 -13.02 -7.67
C GLN A 94 -11.27 -14.20 -6.78
N ALA A 95 -11.30 -15.43 -7.31
CA ALA A 95 -11.60 -16.63 -6.53
C ALA A 95 -10.57 -16.88 -5.41
N MET A 96 -9.28 -16.71 -5.69
CA MET A 96 -8.22 -16.79 -4.68
C MET A 96 -8.39 -15.74 -3.58
N VAL A 97 -8.73 -14.50 -3.93
CA VAL A 97 -8.97 -13.43 -2.95
C VAL A 97 -10.21 -13.72 -2.12
N ASP A 98 -11.30 -14.20 -2.75
CA ASP A 98 -12.54 -14.55 -2.04
C ASP A 98 -12.32 -15.74 -1.08
N GLU A 99 -11.48 -16.72 -1.43
CA GLU A 99 -11.07 -17.84 -0.55
C GLU A 99 -10.23 -17.37 0.65
N VAL A 100 -9.29 -16.44 0.43
CA VAL A 100 -8.48 -15.86 1.52
C VAL A 100 -9.32 -14.94 2.42
N ARG A 101 -10.31 -14.24 1.85
CA ARG A 101 -11.18 -13.28 2.56
C ARG A 101 -12.23 -13.97 3.42
N ILE A 102 -12.73 -15.12 3.00
CA ILE A 102 -13.71 -15.90 3.75
C ILE A 102 -12.98 -17.12 4.30
N PRO A 103 -12.48 -17.09 5.55
CA PRO A 103 -11.92 -18.28 6.18
C PRO A 103 -13.04 -19.27 6.49
N SER A 104 -13.56 -19.95 5.47
CA SER A 104 -14.44 -21.12 5.61
C SER A 104 -13.58 -22.37 5.74
N GLY A 105 -12.72 -22.37 6.76
CA GLY A 105 -12.08 -23.59 7.21
C GLY A 105 -13.06 -24.33 8.10
N LYS A 106 -13.33 -25.62 7.83
CA LYS A 106 -13.93 -26.49 8.86
C LYS A 106 -13.09 -26.32 10.12
N THR A 107 -13.70 -25.93 11.23
CA THR A 107 -13.01 -25.94 12.52
C THR A 107 -12.47 -27.34 12.71
N VAL A 108 -11.15 -27.49 12.74
CA VAL A 108 -10.49 -28.72 13.19
C VAL A 108 -10.63 -28.75 14.72
N LEU A 109 -11.87 -28.77 15.20
CA LEU A 109 -12.22 -29.06 16.57
C LEU A 109 -12.51 -30.56 16.62
N GLY A 110 -11.49 -31.31 17.06
CA GLY A 110 -11.63 -32.59 17.75
C GLY A 110 -12.30 -33.73 16.99
N LYS A 111 -11.61 -34.31 16.00
CA LYS A 111 -11.65 -35.77 15.86
C LYS A 111 -10.50 -36.35 16.67
N GLN A 112 -10.71 -36.54 17.97
CA GLN A 112 -9.90 -37.44 18.80
C GLN A 112 -10.77 -37.91 19.96
N HIS A 113 -11.22 -39.17 19.82
CA HIS A 113 -11.75 -40.10 20.83
C HIS A 113 -13.06 -39.74 21.54
#